data_AF-A0AAU3LS61-F1
#
_entry.id   AF-A0AAU3LS61-F1
#
_cell.length_a   1.000
_cell.length_b   1.000
_cell.length_c   1.000
_cell.angle_alpha   90.00
_cell.angle_beta   90.00
_cell.angle_gamma   90.00
#
_symmetry.space_group_name_H-M   'P 1'
#
loop_
_entity.id
_entity.type
_entity.pdbx_description
1 polymer ?
#
loop_
_entity_poly.entity_id
_entity_poly.type
_entity_poly.pdbx_seq_one_letter_code
_entity_poly.pdbx_strand_id
1 'polypeptide(L)'
;MRTFLTSTALTAALLGGSVAPATAAPPAAKGPGVFVTNGDRVHISSTPPRTASAHAWWTHVSGPGTKAKVTIWLQMKSGKKWHSVARNAKNLKSGNGGSARRVVARKKCANRSTRQWRTKIDVDLIGVADSPEKVYTKPVTVKCGV
;
A
#
# COMPACT_ATOMS: atom_id res chain seq x y z
N MET A 1 84.86 -2.42 44.61
CA MET A 1 83.99 -2.15 45.79
C MET A 1 82.89 -1.20 45.35
N ARG A 2 81.66 -1.40 45.84
CA ARG A 2 80.41 -0.62 45.63
C ARG A 2 79.42 -1.18 44.60
N THR A 3 78.61 -2.07 45.15
CA THR A 3 77.20 -2.39 44.86
C THR A 3 76.34 -1.15 44.59
N PHE A 4 75.37 -1.25 43.67
CA PHE A 4 74.03 -0.69 43.83
C PHE A 4 72.98 -1.55 43.09
N LEU A 5 71.95 -1.96 43.83
CA LEU A 5 70.71 -2.54 43.34
C LEU A 5 69.84 -1.46 42.68
N THR A 6 69.03 -1.80 41.67
CA THR A 6 67.70 -1.18 41.50
C THR A 6 66.70 -2.10 40.80
N SER A 7 65.49 -2.06 41.36
CA SER A 7 64.30 -2.86 41.07
C SER A 7 63.47 -2.36 39.88
N THR A 8 62.70 -3.31 39.32
CA THR A 8 61.30 -3.23 38.82
C THR A 8 60.87 -2.13 37.85
N ALA A 9 60.20 -2.54 36.76
CA ALA A 9 58.76 -2.31 36.57
C ALA A 9 58.24 -3.06 35.34
N LEU A 10 57.30 -3.99 35.56
CA LEU A 10 56.48 -4.60 34.53
C LEU A 10 55.23 -3.72 34.37
N THR A 11 55.13 -2.95 33.30
CA THR A 11 53.93 -2.15 32.99
C THR A 11 52.92 -3.02 32.26
N ALA A 12 51.91 -3.52 32.99
CA ALA A 12 50.71 -4.08 32.40
C ALA A 12 49.83 -2.92 31.88
N ALA A 13 49.72 -2.79 30.55
CA ALA A 13 48.77 -1.88 29.92
C ALA A 13 47.35 -2.45 30.03
N LEU A 14 46.56 -1.92 30.96
CA LEU A 14 45.11 -2.14 31.04
C LEU A 14 44.44 -1.39 29.89
N LEU A 15 44.03 -2.13 28.85
CA LEU A 15 43.10 -1.66 27.83
C LEU A 15 41.72 -1.45 28.45
N GLY A 16 41.46 -0.22 28.89
CA GLY A 16 40.13 0.23 29.31
C GLY A 16 39.17 0.29 28.13
N GLY A 17 38.52 -0.83 27.82
CA GLY A 17 37.40 -0.88 26.89
C GLY A 17 36.14 -0.31 27.55
N SER A 18 35.86 0.97 27.31
CA SER A 18 34.57 1.57 27.65
C SER A 18 33.49 1.00 26.73
N VAL A 19 32.79 -0.05 27.19
CA VAL A 19 31.55 -0.51 26.56
C VAL A 19 30.50 0.58 26.73
N ALA A 20 30.23 1.32 25.67
CA ALA A 20 29.10 2.23 25.62
C ALA A 20 27.80 1.43 25.87
N PRO A 21 26.86 1.93 26.68
CA PRO A 21 25.59 1.27 26.85
C PRO A 21 24.88 1.18 25.49
N ALA A 22 24.56 -0.03 25.06
CA ALA A 22 23.76 -0.25 23.87
C ALA A 22 22.38 0.37 24.11
N THR A 23 22.10 1.50 23.47
CA THR A 23 20.77 2.09 23.44
C THR A 23 19.80 1.03 22.93
N ALA A 24 18.80 0.66 23.73
CA ALA A 24 17.80 -0.31 23.34
C ALA A 24 17.19 0.12 22.00
N ALA A 25 17.20 -0.77 21.01
CA ALA A 25 16.55 -0.53 19.74
C ALA A 25 15.09 -0.13 20.00
N PRO A 26 14.56 0.91 19.33
CA PRO A 26 13.16 1.27 19.49
C PRO A 26 12.28 0.04 19.24
N PRO A 27 11.17 -0.12 20.00
CA PRO A 27 10.29 -1.26 19.81
C PRO A 27 9.91 -1.34 18.33
N ALA A 28 10.11 -2.52 17.73
CA ALA A 28 9.77 -2.75 16.34
C ALA A 28 8.34 -2.25 16.09
N ALA A 29 8.18 -1.33 15.14
CA ALA A 29 6.87 -0.80 14.79
C ALA A 29 5.94 -1.98 14.51
N LYS A 30 4.82 -2.08 15.23
CA LYS A 30 3.81 -3.10 14.95
C LYS A 30 3.46 -2.99 13.48
N GLY A 31 3.64 -4.08 12.74
CA GLY A 31 3.31 -4.14 11.31
C GLY A 31 1.85 -3.78 11.03
N PRO A 32 1.44 -3.72 9.76
CA PRO A 32 0.14 -3.18 9.37
C PRO A 32 -1.06 -3.96 9.92
N GLY A 33 -0.83 -5.18 10.43
CA GLY A 33 -1.88 -6.12 10.79
C GLY A 33 -2.50 -6.73 9.54
N VAL A 34 -3.79 -7.04 9.61
CA VAL A 34 -4.53 -7.64 8.51
C VAL A 34 -5.59 -6.66 8.03
N PHE A 35 -5.62 -6.44 6.72
CA PHE A 35 -6.70 -5.73 6.04
C PHE A 35 -6.95 -6.37 4.68
N VAL A 36 -8.14 -6.13 4.14
CA VAL A 36 -8.57 -6.66 2.84
C VAL A 36 -8.79 -5.50 1.88
N THR A 37 -8.08 -5.54 0.75
CA THR A 37 -8.33 -4.65 -0.39
C THR A 37 -9.46 -5.22 -1.23
N ASN A 38 -10.53 -4.44 -1.40
CA ASN A 38 -11.73 -4.88 -2.09
C ASN A 38 -12.11 -3.93 -3.23
N GLY A 39 -12.79 -4.48 -4.23
CA GLY A 39 -13.39 -3.68 -5.30
C GLY A 39 -14.37 -4.49 -6.13
N ASP A 40 -15.27 -3.79 -6.81
CA ASP A 40 -16.24 -4.43 -7.69
C ASP A 40 -15.68 -4.64 -9.11
N ARG A 41 -16.36 -5.52 -9.84
CA ARG A 41 -16.13 -5.66 -11.28
C ARG A 41 -16.64 -4.40 -11.97
N VAL A 42 -15.90 -3.97 -12.99
CA VAL A 42 -16.27 -2.82 -13.81
C VAL A 42 -17.69 -3.03 -14.36
N HIS A 43 -18.55 -2.04 -14.18
CA HIS A 43 -19.92 -2.06 -14.67
C HIS A 43 -20.22 -0.77 -15.41
N ILE A 44 -21.29 -0.80 -16.21
CA ILE A 44 -21.74 0.38 -16.92
C ILE A 44 -22.79 1.08 -16.06
N SER A 45 -22.57 2.35 -15.73
CA SER A 45 -23.55 3.16 -15.02
C SER A 45 -24.81 3.32 -15.88
N SER A 46 -25.97 3.15 -15.26
CA SER A 46 -27.29 3.40 -15.85
C SER A 46 -27.62 4.90 -15.96
N THR A 47 -26.93 5.76 -15.20
CA THR A 47 -27.11 7.21 -15.24
C THR A 47 -26.39 7.82 -16.45
N PRO A 48 -27.08 8.61 -17.30
CA PRO A 48 -26.42 9.34 -18.38
C PRO A 48 -25.35 10.33 -17.87
N PRO A 49 -24.23 10.51 -18.58
CA PRO A 49 -23.81 9.74 -19.74
C PRO A 49 -23.33 8.33 -19.37
N ARG A 50 -23.51 7.37 -20.29
CA ARG A 50 -23.03 5.99 -20.13
C ARG A 50 -21.53 5.98 -19.80
N THR A 51 -21.18 5.44 -18.64
CA THR A 51 -19.80 5.40 -18.14
C THR A 51 -19.42 4.00 -17.70
N ALA A 52 -18.18 3.58 -17.99
CA ALA A 52 -17.57 2.47 -17.26
C ALA A 52 -17.20 2.97 -15.87
N SER A 53 -17.58 2.23 -14.84
CA SER A 53 -17.44 2.60 -13.44
C SER A 53 -16.94 1.42 -12.63
N ALA A 54 -16.08 1.70 -11.66
CA ALA A 54 -15.63 0.75 -10.67
C ALA A 54 -15.48 1.42 -9.30
N HIS A 55 -15.66 0.63 -8.26
CA HIS A 55 -15.55 1.02 -6.87
C HIS A 55 -14.43 0.22 -6.18
N ALA A 56 -13.71 0.89 -5.29
CA ALA A 56 -12.71 0.27 -4.43
C ALA A 56 -12.89 0.73 -2.98
N TRP A 57 -12.60 -0.16 -2.05
CA TRP A 57 -12.61 0.10 -0.61
C TRP A 57 -11.62 -0.83 0.09
N TRP A 58 -11.49 -0.64 1.40
CA TRP A 58 -10.67 -1.50 2.24
C TRP A 58 -11.45 -1.89 3.49
N THR A 59 -11.13 -3.07 4.01
CA THR A 59 -11.75 -3.61 5.21
C THR A 59 -10.65 -3.96 6.21
N HIS A 60 -10.62 -3.24 7.32
CA HIS A 60 -9.77 -3.54 8.47
C HIS A 60 -10.20 -4.87 9.10
N VAL A 61 -9.21 -5.70 9.47
CA VAL A 61 -9.42 -6.95 10.20
C VAL A 61 -8.69 -6.89 11.53
N SER A 62 -7.42 -6.48 11.54
CA SER A 62 -6.61 -6.32 12.74
C SER A 62 -5.46 -5.32 12.52
N GLY A 63 -4.84 -4.85 13.60
CA GLY A 63 -3.68 -3.94 13.54
C GLY A 63 -4.01 -2.46 13.73
N PRO A 64 -3.00 -1.59 13.71
CA PRO A 64 -3.11 -0.19 14.15
C PRO A 64 -3.76 0.76 13.12
N GLY A 65 -3.90 0.35 11.86
CA GLY A 65 -4.43 1.21 10.80
C GLY A 65 -5.91 1.55 10.98
N THR A 66 -6.24 2.84 11.10
CA THR A 66 -7.64 3.31 11.26
C THR A 66 -8.21 4.00 10.00
N LYS A 67 -7.33 4.44 9.10
CA LYS A 67 -7.63 5.08 7.81
C LYS A 67 -6.63 4.58 6.78
N ALA A 68 -7.06 4.56 5.53
CA ALA A 68 -6.18 4.26 4.40
C ALA A 68 -6.45 5.22 3.25
N LYS A 69 -5.42 5.48 2.45
CA LYS A 69 -5.55 6.05 1.12
C LYS A 69 -5.85 4.92 0.16
N VAL A 70 -7.08 4.88 -0.35
CA VAL A 70 -7.46 3.92 -1.37
C VAL A 70 -7.28 4.58 -2.74
N THR A 71 -6.39 4.02 -3.56
CA THR A 71 -6.19 4.45 -4.95
C THR A 71 -6.77 3.39 -5.89
N ILE A 72 -7.57 3.85 -6.84
CA ILE A 72 -8.22 3.00 -7.84
C ILE A 72 -7.84 3.47 -9.24
N TRP A 73 -7.52 2.53 -10.11
CA TRP A 73 -7.37 2.75 -11.54
C TRP A 73 -8.37 1.88 -12.30
N LEU A 74 -9.12 2.52 -13.19
CA LEU A 74 -9.96 1.83 -14.15
C LEU A 74 -9.11 1.50 -15.37
N GLN A 75 -8.96 0.21 -15.68
CA GLN A 75 -8.13 -0.26 -16.77
C GLN A 75 -8.97 -0.84 -17.91
N MET A 76 -8.63 -0.47 -19.14
CA MET A 76 -9.16 -1.06 -20.36
C MET A 76 -8.05 -1.84 -21.07
N LYS A 77 -8.40 -3.00 -21.65
CA LYS A 77 -7.49 -3.74 -22.51
C LYS A 77 -7.51 -3.18 -23.94
N SER A 78 -6.33 -2.88 -24.47
CA SER A 78 -6.09 -2.56 -25.88
C SER A 78 -5.05 -3.53 -26.43
N GLY A 79 -5.44 -4.33 -27.42
CA GLY A 79 -4.65 -5.47 -27.88
C GLY A 79 -4.31 -6.43 -26.73
N LYS A 80 -3.02 -6.66 -26.50
CA LYS A 80 -2.51 -7.52 -25.42
C LYS A 80 -2.23 -6.77 -24.11
N LYS A 81 -2.35 -5.44 -24.08
CA LYS A 81 -1.93 -4.59 -22.95
C LYS A 81 -3.12 -4.00 -22.20
N TRP A 82 -2.92 -3.74 -20.91
CA TRP A 82 -3.87 -3.03 -20.06
C TRP A 82 -3.44 -1.59 -19.89
N HIS A 83 -4.37 -0.66 -20.11
CA HIS A 83 -4.14 0.78 -20.00
C HIS A 83 -5.04 1.36 -18.91
N SER A 84 -4.48 2.14 -18.00
CA SER A 84 -5.26 2.91 -17.03
C SER A 84 -5.88 4.12 -17.73
N VAL A 85 -7.20 4.16 -17.82
CA VAL A 85 -7.96 5.22 -18.54
C VAL A 85 -8.66 6.20 -17.61
N ALA A 86 -8.76 5.85 -16.32
CA ALA A 86 -9.16 6.76 -15.25
C ALA A 86 -8.45 6.36 -13.94
N ARG A 87 -8.22 7.33 -13.07
CA ARG A 87 -7.63 7.15 -11.74
C ARG A 87 -8.40 8.03 -10.75
N ASN A 88 -8.56 7.53 -9.53
CA ASN A 88 -9.01 8.36 -8.41
C ASN A 88 -8.38 7.85 -7.10
N ALA A 89 -8.33 8.70 -6.07
CA ALA A 89 -7.85 8.33 -4.75
C ALA A 89 -8.65 9.05 -3.67
N LYS A 90 -8.84 8.42 -2.52
CA LYS A 90 -9.47 9.05 -1.36
C LYS A 90 -8.97 8.44 -0.06
N ASN A 91 -8.83 9.28 0.96
CA ASN A 91 -8.58 8.84 2.33
C ASN A 91 -9.92 8.44 2.97
N LEU A 92 -10.02 7.20 3.42
CA LEU A 92 -11.25 6.62 3.93
C LEU A 92 -11.00 5.81 5.20
N LYS A 93 -11.95 5.87 6.13
CA LYS A 93 -12.07 4.82 7.16
C LYS A 93 -12.46 3.49 6.49
N SER A 94 -12.15 2.38 7.16
CA SER A 94 -12.57 1.04 6.76
C SER A 94 -14.08 0.96 6.55
N GLY A 95 -14.51 0.05 5.66
CA GLY A 95 -15.92 -0.30 5.50
C GLY A 95 -16.14 -1.44 4.51
N ASN A 96 -17.40 -1.63 4.10
CA ASN A 96 -17.85 -2.74 3.26
C ASN A 96 -18.37 -2.25 1.89
N GLY A 97 -17.75 -1.22 1.31
CA GLY A 97 -18.10 -0.74 -0.04
C GLY A 97 -19.33 0.17 -0.12
N GLY A 98 -19.86 0.65 1.01
CA GLY A 98 -20.88 1.70 1.05
C GLY A 98 -20.41 3.02 0.42
N SER A 99 -21.33 3.86 -0.04
CA SER A 99 -21.02 5.09 -0.79
C SER A 99 -20.06 6.04 -0.07
N ALA A 100 -20.15 6.16 1.25
CA ALA A 100 -19.25 6.96 2.08
C ALA A 100 -17.88 6.31 2.34
N ARG A 101 -17.75 5.00 2.09
CA ARG A 101 -16.57 4.16 2.38
C ARG A 101 -15.93 3.57 1.12
N ARG A 102 -16.13 4.21 -0.03
CA ARG A 102 -15.56 3.76 -1.31
C ARG A 102 -14.98 4.91 -2.12
N VAL A 103 -14.09 4.56 -3.04
CA VAL A 103 -13.56 5.43 -4.10
C VAL A 103 -14.11 4.95 -5.42
N VAL A 104 -14.42 5.88 -6.32
CA VAL A 104 -14.95 5.56 -7.66
C VAL A 104 -13.99 6.04 -8.72
N ALA A 105 -13.67 5.18 -9.68
CA ALA A 105 -13.05 5.57 -10.95
C ALA A 105 -14.07 5.39 -12.07
N ARG A 106 -14.27 6.43 -12.88
CA ARG A 106 -15.23 6.42 -13.99
C ARG A 106 -14.61 6.97 -15.26
N LYS A 107 -15.02 6.41 -16.41
CA LYS A 107 -14.69 6.93 -17.74
C LYS A 107 -15.94 6.91 -18.61
N LYS A 108 -16.24 8.03 -19.28
CA LYS A 108 -17.34 8.12 -20.25
C LYS A 108 -17.07 7.17 -21.41
N CYS A 109 -18.09 6.42 -21.81
CA CYS A 109 -18.02 5.60 -23.01
C CYS A 109 -18.10 6.51 -24.25
N ALA A 110 -17.13 6.42 -25.15
CA ALA A 110 -17.15 7.13 -26.43
C ALA A 110 -18.08 6.43 -27.45
N ASN A 111 -18.19 5.11 -27.36
CA ASN A 111 -19.01 4.28 -28.25
C ASN A 111 -19.44 2.97 -27.58
N ARG A 112 -20.19 2.14 -28.32
CA ARG A 112 -20.73 0.85 -27.83
C ARG A 112 -19.81 -0.35 -28.10
N SER A 113 -18.57 -0.14 -28.55
CA SER A 113 -17.64 -1.24 -28.82
C SER A 113 -17.40 -2.06 -27.56
N THR A 114 -17.30 -3.37 -27.75
CA THR A 114 -16.99 -4.30 -26.66
C THR A 114 -15.51 -4.22 -26.31
N ARG A 115 -15.21 -4.02 -25.03
CA ARG A 115 -13.84 -3.97 -24.50
C ARG A 115 -13.75 -4.81 -23.23
N GLN A 116 -12.54 -5.32 -22.95
CA GLN A 116 -12.23 -5.93 -21.66
C GLN A 116 -11.79 -4.84 -20.69
N TRP A 117 -12.29 -4.93 -19.46
CA TRP A 117 -12.06 -3.98 -18.40
C TRP A 117 -11.66 -4.70 -17.12
N ARG A 118 -10.84 -4.05 -16.30
CA ARG A 118 -10.54 -4.49 -14.92
C ARG A 118 -10.25 -3.28 -14.06
N THR A 119 -10.23 -3.52 -12.76
CA THR A 119 -9.83 -2.52 -11.77
C THR A 119 -8.47 -2.90 -11.21
N LYS A 120 -7.58 -1.92 -11.04
CA LYS A 120 -6.36 -2.03 -10.24
C LYS A 120 -6.57 -1.20 -8.97
N ILE A 121 -6.19 -1.73 -7.82
CA ILE A 121 -6.44 -1.14 -6.51
C ILE A 121 -5.18 -1.21 -5.67
N ASP A 122 -4.90 -0.13 -4.96
CA ASP A 122 -3.79 0.04 -4.04
C ASP A 122 -4.34 0.67 -2.76
N VAL A 123 -3.98 0.14 -1.61
CA VAL A 123 -4.44 0.61 -0.30
C VAL A 123 -3.21 0.86 0.53
N ASP A 124 -3.00 2.12 0.91
CA ASP A 124 -1.90 2.54 1.76
C ASP A 124 -2.47 2.98 3.12
N LEU A 125 -2.18 2.26 4.20
CA LEU A 125 -2.55 2.61 5.56
C LEU A 125 -1.88 3.93 5.97
N ILE A 126 -2.65 4.86 6.53
CA ILE A 126 -2.12 6.17 6.92
C ILE A 126 -1.46 6.06 8.29
N GLY A 127 -0.17 6.42 8.36
CA GLY A 127 0.61 6.42 9.59
C GLY A 127 1.09 5.02 10.03
N VAL A 128 0.96 4.02 9.16
CA VAL A 128 1.38 2.64 9.40
C VAL A 128 2.07 2.15 8.12
N ALA A 129 3.28 1.60 8.24
CA ALA A 129 3.95 1.03 7.08
C ALA A 129 3.24 -0.27 6.64
N ASP A 130 2.86 -0.36 5.37
CA ASP A 130 2.29 -1.54 4.73
C ASP A 130 3.00 -1.89 3.42
N SER A 131 2.62 -3.01 2.80
CA SER A 131 3.24 -3.48 1.56
C SER A 131 2.67 -2.73 0.35
N PRO A 132 3.46 -2.52 -0.73
CA PRO A 132 3.02 -1.81 -1.93
C PRO A 132 2.15 -2.69 -2.86
N GLU A 133 1.48 -3.69 -2.30
CA GLU A 133 0.73 -4.72 -3.03
C GLU A 133 -0.53 -4.16 -3.68
N LYS A 134 -0.86 -4.72 -4.85
CA LYS A 134 -1.99 -4.23 -5.66
C LYS A 134 -2.91 -5.36 -6.02
N VAL A 135 -4.19 -5.14 -5.79
CA VAL A 135 -5.24 -6.09 -6.15
C VAL A 135 -5.81 -5.74 -7.52
N TYR A 136 -6.04 -6.78 -8.32
CA TYR A 136 -6.70 -6.68 -9.61
C TYR A 136 -8.01 -7.45 -9.59
N THR A 137 -9.10 -6.82 -10.02
CA THR A 137 -10.38 -7.51 -10.14
C THR A 137 -10.38 -8.43 -11.38
N LYS A 138 -11.23 -9.46 -11.35
CA LYS A 138 -11.44 -10.33 -12.52
C LYS A 138 -11.86 -9.48 -13.73
N PRO A 139 -11.20 -9.62 -14.88
CA PRO A 139 -11.59 -8.92 -16.10
C PRO A 139 -13.05 -9.20 -16.49
N VAL A 140 -13.72 -8.18 -17.04
CA VAL A 140 -15.07 -8.29 -17.59
C VAL A 140 -15.14 -7.69 -18.97
N THR A 141 -15.98 -8.28 -19.82
CA THR A 141 -16.23 -7.82 -21.18
C THR A 141 -17.54 -7.04 -21.22
N VAL A 142 -17.49 -5.74 -21.51
CA VAL A 142 -18.68 -4.87 -21.53
C VAL A 142 -18.70 -3.99 -22.78
N LYS A 143 -19.92 -3.62 -23.23
CA LYS A 143 -20.16 -2.71 -24.37
C LYS A 143 -19.93 -1.25 -23.94
N CYS A 144 -18.66 -0.86 -23.87
CA CYS A 144 -18.18 0.48 -23.59
C CYS A 144 -16.75 0.61 -24.13
N GLY A 145 -16.59 1.35 -25.22
CA GLY A 145 -15.29 1.84 -25.70
C GLY A 145 -15.02 3.24 -25.15
N VAL A 146 -13.74 3.63 -25.09
CA VAL A 146 -13.27 4.96 -24.65
C VAL A 146 -12.39 5.58 -25.71
#